data_AF-A0A967WU04-F1
#
_entry.id   AF-A0A967WU04-F1
#
_cell.length_a   1.000
_cell.length_b   1.000
_cell.length_c   1.000
_cell.angle_alpha   90.00
_cell.angle_beta   90.00
_cell.angle_gamma   90.00
#
_symmetry.space_group_name_H-M   'P 1'
#
loop_
_entity.id
_entity.type
_entity.pdbx_description
1 polymer ?
#
loop_
_entity_poly.entity_id
_entity_poly.type
_entity_poly.pdbx_seq_one_letter_code
_entity_poly.pdbx_strand_id
1 'polypeptide(L)'
;ANPEEPFINPLKAVVKEQKDAILGLGMDLDADRFGVVDGDGEYYRPNQILPMLVRYLGIDRELTGRVIATQTGSPLIEKLAGMIPNNEENRPEPNTAP
;
A
#
# COMPACT_ATOMS: atom_id res chain seq x y z
N ALA A 1 -13.30 5.81 12.46
CA ALA A 1 -12.45 6.93 11.99
C ALA A 1 -11.41 6.35 11.04
N ASN A 2 -11.00 7.08 10.02
CA ASN A 2 -9.94 6.61 9.12
C ASN A 2 -8.61 6.49 9.90
N PRO A 3 -7.78 5.49 9.60
CA PRO A 3 -6.47 5.33 10.22
C PRO A 3 -5.45 6.31 9.61
N GLU A 4 -5.75 7.60 9.70
CA GLU A 4 -4.94 8.70 9.17
C GLU A 4 -4.74 9.79 10.22
N GLU A 5 -3.87 10.76 9.95
CA GLU A 5 -3.67 11.89 10.85
C GLU A 5 -4.93 12.76 10.95
N PRO A 6 -5.32 13.22 12.16
CA PRO A 6 -4.58 13.11 13.43
C PRO A 6 -4.88 11.83 14.24
N PHE A 7 -5.81 10.98 13.81
CA PHE A 7 -6.29 9.81 14.57
C PHE A 7 -5.23 8.72 14.77
N ILE A 8 -4.25 8.63 13.86
CA ILE A 8 -3.14 7.67 13.97
C ILE A 8 -2.01 8.14 14.91
N ASN A 9 -2.04 9.38 15.42
CA ASN A 9 -0.98 9.93 16.26
C ASN A 9 -0.66 9.12 17.53
N PRO A 10 -1.64 8.52 18.24
CA PRO A 10 -1.34 7.64 19.38
C PRO A 10 -0.49 6.43 18.97
N LEU A 11 -0.75 5.85 17.79
CA LEU A 11 0.07 4.75 17.26
C LEU A 11 1.50 5.23 16.96
N LYS A 12 1.67 6.42 16.38
CA LYS A 12 3.00 7.02 16.13
C LYS A 12 3.80 7.17 17.42
N ALA A 13 3.16 7.63 18.50
CA ALA A 13 3.80 7.76 19.81
C ALA A 13 4.23 6.39 20.37
N VAL A 14 3.32 5.42 20.36
CA VAL A 14 3.62 4.06 20.86
C VAL A 14 4.76 3.41 20.09
N VAL A 15 4.78 3.51 18.76
CA VAL A 15 5.88 2.94 17.95
C VAL A 15 7.23 3.55 18.34
N LYS A 16 7.30 4.87 18.53
CA LYS A 16 8.53 5.56 18.97
C LYS A 16 8.98 5.22 20.38
N GLU A 17 8.04 4.90 21.29
CA GLU A 17 8.35 4.55 22.68
C GLU A 17 8.89 3.12 22.81
N GLN A 18 8.50 2.23 21.88
CA GLN A 18 8.91 0.84 21.90
C GLN A 18 10.27 0.65 21.23
N LYS A 19 11.25 0.14 21.98
CA LYS A 19 12.64 -0.02 21.50
C LYS A 19 12.77 -0.96 20.29
N ASP A 20 11.89 -1.95 20.18
CA ASP A 20 11.98 -3.03 19.19
C ASP A 20 10.81 -3.00 18.19
N ALA A 21 10.00 -1.93 18.18
CA ALA A 21 8.91 -1.80 17.22
C ALA A 21 9.45 -1.40 15.84
N ILE A 22 9.26 -2.28 14.86
CA ILE A 22 9.69 -2.06 13.47
C ILE A 22 8.56 -1.51 12.58
N LEU A 23 7.30 -1.67 13.00
CA LEU A 23 6.09 -1.33 12.24
C LEU A 23 4.89 -1.20 13.17
N GLY A 24 4.00 -0.25 12.89
CA GLY A 24 2.65 -0.13 13.45
C GLY A 24 1.58 -0.17 12.36
N LEU A 25 0.45 -0.80 12.67
CA LEU A 25 -0.72 -0.86 11.80
C LEU A 25 -1.95 -0.28 12.51
N GLY A 26 -2.50 0.79 11.95
CA GLY A 26 -3.79 1.34 12.38
C GLY A 26 -4.88 0.88 11.42
N MET A 27 -6.04 0.50 11.94
CA MET A 27 -7.21 0.09 11.14
C MET A 27 -8.46 0.85 11.59
N ASP A 28 -9.48 0.91 10.75
CA ASP A 28 -10.79 1.40 11.13
C ASP A 28 -11.67 0.30 11.75
N LEU A 29 -12.97 0.55 11.92
CA LEU A 29 -13.85 -0.25 12.80
C LEU A 29 -14.07 -1.69 12.28
N ASP A 30 -14.20 -1.86 10.97
CA ASP A 30 -14.39 -3.13 10.28
C ASP A 30 -13.10 -3.63 9.60
N ALA A 31 -11.99 -2.88 9.75
CA ALA A 31 -10.65 -3.23 9.31
C ALA A 31 -10.50 -3.41 7.79
N ASP A 32 -11.31 -2.72 6.99
CA ASP A 32 -11.16 -2.68 5.54
C ASP A 32 -10.15 -1.61 5.08
N ARG A 33 -9.81 -0.66 5.96
CA ARG A 33 -8.82 0.39 5.73
C ARG A 33 -7.69 0.30 6.74
N PHE A 34 -6.49 0.67 6.29
CA PHE A 34 -5.29 0.63 7.11
C PHE A 34 -4.39 1.84 6.91
N GLY A 35 -3.63 2.17 7.95
CA GLY A 35 -2.54 3.15 7.93
C GLY A 35 -1.28 2.50 8.50
N VAL A 36 -0.12 2.82 7.92
CA VAL A 36 1.16 2.21 8.32
C VAL A 36 2.03 3.24 8.98
N VAL A 37 2.67 2.86 10.08
CA VAL A 37 3.70 3.66 10.76
C VAL A 37 5.00 2.86 10.78
N ASP A 38 6.10 3.42 10.32
CA ASP A 38 7.41 2.74 10.43
C ASP A 38 8.05 2.88 11.82
N GLY A 39 9.17 2.20 12.06
CA GLY A 39 9.88 2.26 13.35
C GLY A 39 10.37 3.66 13.75
N ASP A 40 10.55 4.57 12.80
CA ASP A 40 10.88 5.98 13.06
C ASP A 40 9.63 6.81 13.42
N GLY A 41 8.46 6.17 13.46
CA GLY A 41 7.16 6.75 13.74
C GLY A 41 6.62 7.64 12.61
N GLU A 42 7.10 7.44 11.37
CA GLU A 42 6.61 8.13 10.18
C GLU A 42 5.35 7.43 9.65
N TYR A 43 4.34 8.22 9.26
CA TYR A 43 3.07 7.71 8.75
C TYR A 43 3.09 7.62 7.22
N TYR A 44 2.72 6.44 6.71
CA TYR A 44 2.54 6.18 5.28
C TYR A 44 1.07 6.01 4.95
N ARG A 45 0.61 6.80 3.98
CA ARG A 45 -0.74 6.73 3.46
C ARG A 45 -0.95 5.45 2.63
N PRO A 46 -2.19 4.93 2.53
CA PRO A 46 -2.51 3.76 1.71
C PRO A 46 -1.93 3.80 0.30
N ASN A 47 -2.03 4.95 -0.39
CA ASN A 47 -1.52 5.11 -1.76
C ASN A 47 0.02 4.95 -1.90
N GLN A 48 0.78 5.07 -0.80
CA GLN A 48 2.22 4.77 -0.77
C GLN A 48 2.49 3.28 -0.54
N ILE A 49 1.58 2.59 0.15
CA ILE A 49 1.70 1.16 0.48
C ILE A 49 1.19 0.25 -0.65
N LEU A 50 0.09 0.62 -1.32
CA LEU A 50 -0.50 -0.16 -2.39
C LEU A 50 0.48 -0.53 -3.52
N PRO A 51 1.35 0.37 -4.02
CA PRO A 51 2.38 0.00 -4.99
C PRO A 51 3.34 -1.08 -4.47
N MET A 52 3.73 -1.01 -3.18
CA MET A 52 4.59 -2.03 -2.58
C MET A 52 3.90 -3.39 -2.51
N LEU A 53 2.60 -3.42 -2.22
CA LEU A 53 1.81 -4.66 -2.25
C LEU A 53 1.70 -5.24 -3.67
N VAL A 54 1.47 -4.40 -4.68
CA VAL A 54 1.43 -4.85 -6.09
C VAL A 54 2.78 -5.42 -6.52
N ARG A 55 3.89 -4.76 -6.16
CA ARG A 55 5.24 -5.29 -6.41
C ARG A 55 5.43 -6.64 -5.73
N TYR A 56 5.16 -6.74 -4.43
CA TYR A 56 5.41 -7.96 -3.68
C TYR A 56 4.53 -9.12 -4.15
N LEU A 57 3.23 -8.90 -4.29
CA LEU A 57 2.29 -9.95 -4.68
C LEU A 57 2.44 -10.32 -6.16
N GLY A 58 2.56 -9.34 -7.04
CA GLY A 58 2.62 -9.57 -8.47
C GLY A 58 4.01 -9.95 -8.98
N ILE A 59 5.07 -9.24 -8.56
CA ILE A 59 6.42 -9.46 -9.09
C ILE A 59 7.16 -10.51 -8.26
N ASP A 60 7.23 -10.33 -6.94
CA ASP A 60 8.04 -11.23 -6.09
C ASP A 60 7.36 -12.57 -5.85
N ARG A 61 6.02 -12.59 -5.78
CA ARG A 61 5.21 -13.80 -5.57
C ARG A 61 4.55 -14.33 -6.85
N GLU A 62 4.74 -13.66 -7.99
CA GLU A 62 4.21 -14.07 -9.30
C GLU A 62 2.68 -14.32 -9.30
N LEU A 63 1.93 -13.58 -8.47
CA LEU A 63 0.47 -13.69 -8.45
C LEU A 63 -0.09 -12.99 -9.71
N THR A 64 -0.57 -13.80 -10.65
CA THR A 64 -1.16 -13.33 -11.90
C THR A 64 -2.61 -12.88 -11.72
N GLY A 65 -3.05 -11.92 -12.54
CA GLY A 65 -4.42 -11.41 -12.54
C GLY A 65 -4.47 -9.92 -12.90
N ARG A 66 -5.69 -9.40 -12.96
CA ARG A 66 -5.94 -7.98 -13.23
C ARG A 66 -5.77 -7.15 -11.97
N VAL A 67 -4.93 -6.12 -12.04
CA VAL A 67 -4.82 -5.09 -11.00
C VAL A 67 -5.81 -3.97 -11.33
N ILE A 68 -6.69 -3.65 -10.39
CA ILE A 68 -7.69 -2.59 -10.53
C ILE A 68 -7.40 -1.52 -9.49
N ALA A 69 -7.30 -0.27 -9.93
CA ALA A 69 -7.10 0.90 -9.07
C ALA A 69 -8.10 2.01 -9.46
N THR A 70 -8.40 2.89 -8.51
CA THR A 70 -9.18 4.09 -8.79
C THR A 70 -8.31 5.16 -9.45
N GLN A 71 -8.95 6.12 -10.12
CA GLN A 71 -8.32 7.31 -10.72
C GLN A 71 -7.39 8.07 -9.75
N THR A 72 -7.72 8.08 -8.45
CA THR A 72 -6.94 8.75 -7.40
C THR A 72 -5.79 7.91 -6.85
N GLY A 73 -5.64 6.67 -7.32
CA GLY A 73 -4.56 5.76 -6.95
C GLY A 73 -3.20 6.23 -7.46
N SER A 74 -2.14 5.63 -6.93
CA SER A 74 -0.78 5.94 -7.39
C SER A 74 -0.57 5.45 -8.83
N PRO A 75 -0.10 6.28 -9.76
CA PRO A 75 0.24 5.86 -11.13
C PRO A 75 1.32 4.77 -11.18
N LEU A 76 2.08 4.59 -10.09
CA LEU A 76 3.05 3.51 -9.97
C LEU A 76 2.41 2.12 -10.00
N ILE A 77 1.13 2.00 -9.62
CA ILE A 77 0.40 0.73 -9.64
C ILE A 77 0.35 0.16 -11.05
N GLU A 78 0.03 0.98 -12.05
CA GLU A 78 -0.06 0.57 -13.44
C GLU A 78 1.31 0.10 -13.97
N LYS A 79 2.36 0.87 -13.69
CA LYS A 79 3.73 0.51 -14.09
C LYS A 79 4.14 -0.84 -13.51
N LEU A 80 3.84 -1.10 -12.23
CA LEU A 80 4.17 -2.36 -11.56
C LEU A 80 3.31 -3.52 -12.05
N ALA A 81 2.02 -3.29 -12.33
CA ALA A 81 1.13 -4.30 -12.90
C ALA A 81 1.64 -4.80 -14.26
N GLY A 82 2.21 -3.90 -15.09
CA GLY A 82 2.83 -4.26 -16.36
C GLY A 82 4.17 -5.01 -16.25
N MET A 83 4.71 -5.17 -15.04
CA MET A 83 5.96 -5.90 -14.75
C MET A 83 5.71 -7.29 -14.13
N ILE A 84 4.45 -7.68 -13.91
CA ILE A 84 4.08 -8.99 -13.35
C ILE A 84 4.47 -10.09 -14.35
N PRO A 85 5.31 -11.07 -13.97
CA PRO A 85 5.70 -12.17 -14.84
C PRO A 85 4.49 -13.05 -15.24
N ASN A 86 4.49 -13.58 -16.46
CA ASN A 86 3.47 -14.50 -16.96
C ASN A 86 2.02 -13.94 -16.88
N ASN A 87 1.84 -12.62 -17.02
CA ASN A 87 0.57 -11.92 -16.85
C ASN A 87 0.22 -11.04 -18.05
N GLU A 88 0.63 -11.43 -19.26
CA GLU A 88 0.51 -10.66 -20.49
C GLU A 88 -0.94 -10.31 -20.85
N GLU A 89 -1.88 -11.22 -20.59
CA GLU A 89 -3.32 -11.01 -20.83
C GLU A 89 -3.92 -9.87 -19.97
N ASN A 90 -3.31 -9.60 -18.80
CA ASN A 90 -3.76 -8.57 -17.87
C ASN A 90 -2.85 -7.33 -17.86
N ARG A 91 -1.93 -7.23 -18.82
CA ARG A 91 -1.03 -6.09 -18.92
C ARG A 91 -1.84 -4.81 -19.16
N PRO A 92 -1.55 -3.70 -18.44
CA PRO A 92 -2.22 -2.43 -18.70
C PRO A 92 -2.02 -1.96 -20.14
N GLU A 93 -3.06 -1.37 -20.71
CA GLU A 93 -3.02 -0.83 -22.07
C GLU A 93 -2.02 0.34 -22.16
N PRO A 94 -1.18 0.40 -23.20
CA PRO A 94 -0.21 1.48 -23.34
C PRO A 94 -0.90 2.85 -23.40
N ASN A 95 -0.36 3.85 -22.69
CA ASN A 95 -0.88 5.21 -22.62
C ASN A 95 -2.28 5.33 -22.01
N THR A 96 -2.68 4.37 -21.17
CA THR A 96 -3.84 4.58 -20.29
C THR A 96 -3.47 5.69 -19.32
N ALA A 97 -4.11 6.85 -19.45
CA ALA A 97 -4.02 7.87 -18.42
C ALA A 97 -4.69 7.30 -17.16
N PRO A 98 -4.15 7.57 -15.95
CA PRO A 98 -4.89 7.28 -14.74
C PRO A 98 -6.26 7.93 -14.82
#